data_AF-A0A0F3RUM8-F1
#
_entry.id   AF-A0A0F3RUM8-F1
#
_cell.length_a   1.000
_cell.length_b   1.000
_cell.length_c   1.000
_cell.angle_alpha   90.00
_cell.angle_beta   90.00
_cell.angle_gamma   90.00
#
_symmetry.space_group_name_H-M   'P 1'
#
loop_
_entity.id
_entity.type
_entity.pdbx_description
1 polymer ?
#
loop_
_entity_poly.entity_id
_entity_poly.type
_entity_poly.pdbx_seq_one_letter_code
_entity_poly.pdbx_strand_id
1 'polypeptide(L)' 'MNEISSEALYEDPYFINEIAISNKDSDGNYTLTMRQQKRGQQLHESKMKFTQNGMNALVGSWMMQTGNCHL' A
#
# COMPACT_ATOMS: atom_id res chain seq x y z
N MET A 1 -42.17 12.51 6.18
CA MET A 1 -41.08 11.84 5.44
C MET A 1 -39.79 12.46 5.93
N ASN A 2 -38.96 11.68 6.63
CA ASN A 2 -37.64 12.16 7.04
C ASN A 2 -36.71 11.95 5.83
N GLU A 3 -36.29 13.04 5.21
CA GLU A 3 -35.19 13.01 4.25
C GLU A 3 -33.93 12.60 5.01
N ILE A 4 -33.46 11.38 4.76
CA ILE A 4 -32.14 10.96 5.18
C ILE A 4 -31.18 11.69 4.22
N SER A 5 -30.53 12.75 4.72
CA SER A 5 -29.43 13.41 4.00
C SER A 5 -28.41 12.36 3.58
N SER A 6 -28.17 12.24 2.28
CA SER A 6 -27.26 11.29 1.64
C SER A 6 -25.78 11.60 1.87
N GLU A 7 -25.46 12.61 2.70
CA GLU A 7 -24.09 13.01 3.06
C GLU A 7 -23.31 11.93 3.82
N ALA A 8 -23.98 10.88 4.33
CA ALA A 8 -23.34 9.80 5.08
C ALA A 8 -22.71 8.69 4.23
N LEU A 9 -22.74 8.76 2.89
CA LEU A 9 -22.33 7.64 2.02
C LEU A 9 -21.13 7.90 1.11
N TYR A 10 -20.54 9.10 1.12
CA TYR A 10 -19.26 9.36 0.48
C TYR A 10 -18.19 9.54 1.54
N GLU A 11 -17.65 8.43 2.03
CA GLU A 11 -16.34 8.44 2.68
C GLU A 11 -15.36 9.15 1.73
N ASP A 12 -14.89 10.35 2.09
CA ASP A 12 -13.88 11.06 1.28
C ASP A 12 -12.72 10.09 0.98
N PRO A 13 -12.30 9.95 -0.29
CA PRO A 13 -11.28 8.99 -0.66
C PRO A 13 -9.97 9.32 0.04
N TYR A 14 -9.27 8.27 0.52
CA TYR A 14 -7.88 8.40 0.92
C TYR A 14 -7.04 8.70 -0.31
N PHE A 15 -6.26 9.77 -0.26
CA PHE A 15 -5.21 10.02 -1.22
C PHE A 15 -3.96 9.31 -0.73
N ILE A 16 -3.34 8.49 -1.59
CA ILE A 16 -2.02 7.92 -1.32
C ILE A 16 -1.00 8.98 -1.72
N ASN A 17 -0.29 9.53 -0.74
CA ASN A 17 0.68 10.60 -0.94
C ASN A 17 2.05 10.01 -1.33
N GLU A 18 2.43 8.90 -0.70
CA GLU A 18 3.74 8.28 -0.91
C GLU A 18 3.68 6.78 -0.61
N ILE A 19 4.37 6.00 -1.45
CA ILE A 19 4.71 4.60 -1.17
C ILE A 19 6.23 4.49 -1.31
N ALA A 20 6.90 4.11 -0.22
CA ALA A 20 8.35 3.96 -0.18
C ALA A 20 8.74 2.56 0.33
N ILE A 21 9.73 1.94 -0.31
CA ILE A 21 10.32 0.67 0.13
C ILE A 21 11.72 0.98 0.65
N SER A 22 12.01 0.62 1.91
CA SER A 22 13.34 0.77 2.48
C SER A 22 14.29 -0.29 1.94
N ASN A 23 15.59 -0.01 2.04
CA ASN A 23 16.60 -1.05 1.94
C ASN A 23 16.36 -2.16 2.97
N LYS A 24 16.92 -3.33 2.64
CA LYS A 24 16.88 -4.54 3.46
C LYS A 24 17.58 -4.31 4.81
N ASP A 25 16.94 -4.69 5.91
CA ASP A 25 17.52 -4.65 7.25
C ASP A 25 18.49 -5.84 7.50
N SER A 26 19.10 -5.90 8.68
CA SER A 26 20.06 -6.95 9.06
C SER A 26 19.46 -8.37 9.05
N ASP A 27 18.15 -8.47 9.30
CA ASP A 27 17.41 -9.75 9.31
C ASP A 27 16.91 -10.12 7.92
N GLY A 28 17.15 -9.24 6.96
CA GLY A 28 16.82 -9.45 5.59
C GLY A 28 15.41 -9.07 5.18
N ASN A 29 14.75 -8.23 5.96
CA ASN A 29 13.40 -7.77 5.71
C ASN A 29 13.39 -6.39 5.05
N TYR A 30 12.39 -6.16 4.20
CA TYR A 30 12.06 -4.88 3.61
C TYR A 30 10.91 -4.24 4.38
N THR A 31 10.92 -2.92 4.51
CA THR A 31 9.78 -2.18 5.07
C THR A 31 9.14 -1.34 3.97
N LEU A 32 7.87 -1.62 3.68
CA LEU A 32 6.99 -0.76 2.89
C LEU A 32 6.37 0.28 3.83
N THR A 33 6.58 1.54 3.53
CA THR A 33 5.92 2.67 4.21
C THR A 33 4.94 3.29 3.24
N MET A 34 3.68 3.39 3.65
CA MET A 34 2.62 4.06 2.91
C MET A 34 2.15 5.26 3.72
N ARG A 35 2.09 6.42 3.08
CA ARG A 35 1.51 7.64 3.65
C ARG A 35 0.24 7.97 2.89
N GLN A 36 -0.86 8.03 3.63
CA GLN A 36 -2.18 8.32 3.09
C GLN A 36 -2.83 9.48 3.87
N GLN A 37 -3.58 10.30 3.17
CA GLN A 37 -4.29 11.42 3.75
C GLN A 37 -5.74 11.44 3.28
N LYS A 38 -6.66 11.49 4.23
CA LYS A 38 -8.07 11.83 3.96
C LYS A 38 -8.23 13.34 4.09
N ARG A 39 -9.11 13.93 3.27
CA ARG A 39 -9.38 15.37 3.32
C ARG A 39 -9.81 15.79 4.73
N GLY A 40 -9.16 16.81 5.28
CA GLY A 40 -9.45 17.30 6.64
C GLY A 40 -8.90 16.43 7.77
N GLN A 41 -8.16 15.35 7.47
CA GLN A 41 -7.47 14.53 8.46
C GLN A 41 -5.95 14.70 8.37
N GLN A 42 -5.27 14.38 9.48
CA GLN A 42 -3.81 14.34 9.52
C GLN A 42 -3.28 13.20 8.63
N LEU A 43 -2.05 13.37 8.17
CA LEU A 43 -1.35 12.34 7.42
C LEU A 43 -1.23 11.07 8.26
N HIS A 44 -1.69 9.94 7.73
CA HIS A 44 -1.57 8.64 8.36
C HIS A 44 -0.45 7.84 7.69
N GLU A 45 0.50 7.36 8.48
CA GLU A 45 1.60 6.51 8.04
C GLU A 45 1.34 5.06 8.47
N SER A 46 1.34 4.14 7.51
CA SER A 46 1.26 2.70 7.75
C SER A 46 2.55 2.03 7.29
N LYS A 47 3.03 1.06 8.08
CA LYS A 47 4.25 0.29 7.79
C LYS A 47 3.94 -1.19 7.71
N MET A 48 4.44 -1.85 6.67
CA MET A 48 4.36 -3.30 6.49
C MET A 48 5.76 -3.87 6.26
N LYS A 49 6.10 -4.94 6.96
CA LYS A 49 7.37 -5.65 6.78
C LYS A 49 7.17 -6.88 5.90
N PHE A 50 8.09 -7.08 4.98
CA PHE A 50 8.16 -8.26 4.13
C PHE A 50 9.51 -8.94 4.29
N THR A 51 9.52 -10.27 4.37
CA THR A 51 10.76 -11.03 4.24
C THR A 51 11.27 -10.95 2.81
N GLN A 52 12.57 -11.19 2.60
CA GLN A 52 13.13 -11.35 1.25
C GLN A 52 12.34 -12.38 0.42
N ASN A 53 11.99 -13.51 1.02
CA ASN A 53 11.26 -14.57 0.34
C ASN A 53 9.85 -14.11 -0.07
N GLY A 54 9.16 -13.37 0.81
CA GLY A 54 7.87 -12.78 0.49
C GLY A 54 7.96 -11.77 -0.66
N MET A 55 8.99 -10.92 -0.68
CA MET A 55 9.20 -9.97 -1.77
C MET A 55 9.53 -10.67 -3.09
N ASN A 56 10.40 -11.68 -3.08
CA ASN A 56 10.74 -12.45 -4.27
C ASN A 56 9.51 -13.17 -4.86
N ALA A 57 8.61 -13.70 -4.01
CA ALA A 57 7.38 -14.33 -4.47
C ALA A 57 6.44 -13.34 -5.19
N LEU A 58 6.35 -12.10 -4.69
CA LEU A 58 5.57 -11.04 -5.33
C LEU A 58 6.16 -10.66 -6.70
N VAL A 59 7.48 -10.45 -6.78
CA VAL A 59 8.15 -10.10 -8.04
C VAL A 59 8.04 -11.26 -9.03
N GLY A 60 8.23 -12.51 -8.59
CA GLY A 60 8.03 -13.69 -9.43
C GLY A 60 6.62 -13.79 -9.99
N SER A 61 5.60 -13.52 -9.16
CA SER A 61 4.20 -13.50 -9.59
C SER A 61 3.93 -12.39 -10.63
N TRP A 62 4.55 -11.23 -10.48
CA TRP A 62 4.45 -10.13 -11.44
C TRP A 62 5.17 -10.42 -12.75
N MET A 63 6.36 -11.04 -12.70
CA MET A 63 7.08 -11.50 -13.89
C MET A 63 6.26 -12.54 -14.67
N MET A 64 5.60 -13.47 -13.97
CA MET A 64 4.67 -14.42 -14.58
C MET A 64 3.47 -13.73 -15.24
N GLN A 65 2.89 -12.72 -14.58
CA GLN A 65 1.76 -11.97 -15.13
C GLN A 65 2.12 -11.13 -16.36
N THR A 66 3.34 -10.59 -16.40
CA THR A 66 3.82 -9.73 -17.49
C THR A 66 4.46 -10.50 -18.65
N GLY A 67 4.56 -11.83 -18.55
CA GLY A 67 5.18 -12.67 -19.58
C GLY A 67 6.71 -12.56 -19.64
N ASN A 68 7.33 -11.80 -18.72
CA ASN A 68 8.78 -11.66 -18.59
C ASN A 68 9.39 -12.80 -17.75
N CYS A 69 9.05 -14.04 -18.10
CA CYS A 69 9.68 -15.23 -17.51
C CYS A 69 10.95 -15.57 -18.30
N HIS A 70 12.04 -14.82 -18.08
CA HIS A 70 13.37 -15.25 -18.51
C HIS A 70 14.19 -15.63 -17.27
N LEU A 71 14.12 -16.91 -16.92
CA LEU A 71 15.12 -17.65 -16.15
C LEU A 71 15.21 -19.06 -16.73
#